data_AF-A0A5J5BC92-F1
#
_entry.id   AF-A0A5J5BC92-F1
#
_cell.length_a   1.000
_cell.length_b   1.000
_cell.length_c   1.000
_cell.angle_alpha   90.00
_cell.angle_beta   90.00
_cell.angle_gamma   90.00
#
_symmetry.space_group_name_H-M   'P 1'
#
loop_
_entity.id
_entity.type
_entity.pdbx_description
1 polymer ?
#
loop_
_entity_poly.entity_id
_entity_poly.type
_entity_poly.pdbx_seq_one_letter_code
_entity_poly.pdbx_strand_id
1 'polypeptide(L)'
;MLMTNPPHAVPPTRRLGRLLNIAATNLVYKSTVTWRNSVKVQMAIDGSFCLESELKRFLFRCPKLSGVPRFTSLLEKGHMLTEDEVVNSVAELFLHPNFTIPIVGCFHPIAQKIVDKTVALLRLVPNLRSNSADTMVDFEEDKFLQQTDNLDNAEVVSVIDFYVRSGRGLNLHEIACLAFSRAVDLAPFLLGSVLNYFKFAPPPFERIMQGRSVSELLSEAGTHLLHDFQASYRLLLAEPEVFATLWDWSCLLDLVEQTADLDPGNNDEFLKRFSDIRWCGIQILSIILKLSDRTTENFGLRVEEAFACLLRWQEFCQDISLEKAGWFLESFEEKKLGSVSSSKFSEIEPSNWRRLASYNMASTGSPFVLTSAVKKSFEMVLLALSQKWPVLLYGPAGAGKTALINKLALDSGSRVLSIHMDEQIDGKTLIGSYVCTEQPGEFRWQPGSLTQAVLNGYWVVFEGIDKAPSDVHSILLPLLEGASSFLTGHGEAIRVAEGFQLFSTNIKFKA
;
A
#
# COMPACT_ATOMS: atom_id res chain seq x y z
N MET A 1 70.86 11.28 9.04
CA MET A 1 69.66 12.02 9.47
C MET A 1 68.58 11.80 8.42
N LEU A 2 67.63 10.91 8.67
CA LEU A 2 66.31 10.86 8.01
C LEU A 2 65.47 9.93 8.89
N MET A 3 64.58 10.52 9.67
CA MET A 3 63.70 9.82 10.61
C MET A 3 62.57 9.10 9.86
N THR A 4 62.35 7.86 10.26
CA THR A 4 61.27 6.96 9.87
C THR A 4 59.94 7.37 10.50
N ASN A 5 58.89 7.58 9.70
CA ASN A 5 57.50 7.65 10.17
C ASN A 5 56.86 6.24 10.22
N PRO A 6 56.08 5.89 11.26
CA PRO A 6 55.27 4.66 11.30
C PRO A 6 53.89 4.85 10.64
N PRO A 7 53.18 3.76 10.27
CA PRO A 7 51.91 3.83 9.55
C PRO A 7 50.72 4.12 10.48
N HIS A 8 49.85 5.05 10.06
CA HIS A 8 48.59 5.34 10.74
C HIS A 8 47.61 4.16 10.61
N ALA A 9 47.32 3.51 11.74
CA ALA A 9 46.20 2.60 11.90
C ALA A 9 44.88 3.39 11.90
N VAL A 10 43.97 3.05 11.00
CA VAL A 10 42.57 3.51 11.02
C VAL A 10 41.81 2.71 12.09
N PRO A 11 41.09 3.34 13.04
CA PRO A 11 40.40 2.63 14.10
C PRO A 11 39.22 1.80 13.55
N PRO A 12 38.97 0.58 14.09
CA PRO A 12 37.96 -0.36 13.59
C PRO A 12 36.50 0.11 13.76
N THR A 13 36.25 1.14 14.58
CA THR A 13 34.91 1.69 14.84
C THR A 13 34.29 2.42 13.64
N ARG A 14 35.10 3.04 12.76
CA ARG A 14 34.60 3.71 11.55
C ARG A 14 34.12 2.75 10.45
N ARG A 15 34.58 1.49 10.46
CA ARG A 15 34.11 0.45 9.52
C ARG A 15 32.82 -0.23 9.98
N LEU A 16 32.64 -0.41 11.30
CA LEU A 16 31.39 -0.93 11.87
C LEU A 16 30.23 0.05 11.68
N GLY A 17 30.44 1.36 11.90
CA GLY A 17 29.40 2.37 11.63
C GLY A 17 28.95 2.43 10.16
N ARG A 18 29.91 2.29 9.21
CA ARG A 18 29.59 2.17 7.77
C ARG A 18 28.80 0.90 7.45
N LEU A 19 29.18 -0.25 8.01
CA LEU A 19 28.48 -1.52 7.74
C LEU A 19 27.09 -1.57 8.39
N LEU A 20 26.91 -0.92 9.54
CA LEU A 20 25.63 -0.88 10.26
C LEU A 20 24.65 0.13 9.65
N ASN A 21 25.10 1.31 9.21
CA ASN A 21 24.23 2.23 8.45
C ASN A 21 23.89 1.67 7.06
N ILE A 22 24.85 1.07 6.35
CA ILE A 22 24.57 0.37 5.08
C ILE A 22 23.60 -0.78 5.32
N ALA A 23 23.73 -1.53 6.43
CA ALA A 23 22.80 -2.61 6.75
C ALA A 23 21.43 -2.11 7.19
N ALA A 24 21.31 -0.99 7.91
CA ALA A 24 20.04 -0.44 8.39
C ALA A 24 19.27 0.28 7.28
N THR A 25 19.93 1.10 6.45
CA THR A 25 19.28 1.75 5.31
C THR A 25 19.06 0.79 4.16
N ASN A 26 19.98 -0.14 3.88
CA ASN A 26 19.64 -1.26 2.99
C ASN A 26 18.72 -2.28 3.66
N LEU A 27 18.52 -2.35 4.98
CA LEU A 27 17.40 -3.12 5.55
C LEU A 27 16.13 -2.32 5.52
N VAL A 28 16.11 -0.99 5.45
CA VAL A 28 14.87 -0.23 5.27
C VAL A 28 14.49 -0.26 3.80
N TYR A 29 15.43 0.03 2.89
CA TYR A 29 15.25 -0.15 1.45
C TYR A 29 15.07 -1.62 1.09
N LYS A 30 15.84 -2.58 1.62
CA LYS A 30 15.55 -4.01 1.41
C LYS A 30 14.42 -4.50 2.28
N SER A 31 14.01 -4.00 3.44
CA SER A 31 12.77 -4.55 4.05
C SER A 31 11.57 -4.08 3.24
N THR A 32 11.48 -2.79 2.88
CA THR A 32 10.41 -2.31 1.98
C THR A 32 10.51 -2.87 0.54
N VAL A 33 11.70 -3.15 0.01
CA VAL A 33 11.91 -3.73 -1.35
C VAL A 33 12.10 -5.26 -1.35
N THR A 34 12.39 -5.92 -0.24
CA THR A 34 12.53 -7.40 -0.12
C THR A 34 11.40 -8.08 0.62
N TRP A 35 10.39 -7.35 1.11
CA TRP A 35 9.03 -7.89 1.21
C TRP A 35 8.34 -8.06 -0.17
N ARG A 36 9.01 -7.71 -1.29
CA ARG A 36 8.62 -8.15 -2.66
C ARG A 36 8.99 -9.61 -2.97
N ASN A 37 9.72 -10.31 -2.10
CA ASN A 37 10.04 -11.72 -2.31
C ASN A 37 9.22 -12.64 -1.41
N SER A 38 8.33 -13.39 -2.07
CA SER A 38 7.71 -14.64 -1.61
C SER A 38 6.90 -14.57 -0.32
N VAL A 39 5.69 -13.99 -0.37
CA VAL A 39 4.64 -14.44 0.54
C VAL A 39 3.31 -14.52 -0.21
N LYS A 40 2.91 -15.76 -0.55
CA LYS A 40 1.60 -16.11 -1.08
C LYS A 40 0.52 -15.66 -0.10
N VAL A 41 -0.19 -14.55 -0.37
CA VAL A 41 -1.49 -14.26 0.26
C VAL A 41 -2.46 -15.35 -0.15
N GLN A 42 -2.54 -16.39 0.68
CA GLN A 42 -3.41 -17.52 0.48
C GLN A 42 -4.77 -17.13 1.07
N MET A 43 -5.71 -16.79 0.18
CA MET A 43 -7.12 -16.68 0.55
C MET A 43 -7.57 -18.00 1.20
N ALA A 44 -8.43 -17.89 2.22
CA ALA A 44 -9.12 -19.02 2.82
C ALA A 44 -9.65 -19.95 1.72
N ILE A 45 -9.37 -21.25 1.89
CA ILE A 45 -9.45 -22.29 0.86
C ILE A 45 -10.92 -22.68 0.54
N ASP A 46 -11.90 -22.01 1.14
CA ASP A 46 -13.33 -22.22 0.94
C ASP A 46 -14.03 -21.14 0.09
N GLY A 47 -13.42 -19.95 -0.08
CA GLY A 47 -13.91 -18.92 -1.00
C GLY A 47 -15.28 -18.31 -0.67
N SER A 48 -15.85 -18.55 0.51
CA SER A 48 -17.08 -17.88 0.96
C SER A 48 -16.76 -16.84 2.02
N PHE A 49 -16.52 -15.60 1.60
CA PHE A 49 -16.62 -14.47 2.51
C PHE A 49 -18.04 -14.45 3.11
N CYS A 50 -18.15 -14.80 4.39
CA CYS A 50 -19.39 -14.75 5.13
C CYS A 50 -19.33 -13.57 6.09
N LEU A 51 -20.18 -12.57 5.86
CA LEU A 51 -20.20 -11.37 6.69
C LEU A 51 -20.45 -11.69 8.17
N GLU A 52 -21.22 -12.74 8.46
CA GLU A 52 -21.52 -13.15 9.83
C GLU A 52 -20.28 -13.71 10.55
N SER A 53 -19.47 -14.53 9.88
CA SER A 53 -18.25 -15.10 10.48
C SER A 53 -17.20 -14.01 10.70
N GLU A 54 -17.04 -13.10 9.75
CA GLU A 54 -16.10 -11.98 9.89
C GLU A 54 -16.56 -10.96 10.94
N LEU A 55 -17.88 -10.73 11.09
CA LEU A 55 -18.40 -9.91 12.18
C LEU A 55 -18.15 -10.53 13.55
N LYS A 56 -18.34 -11.86 13.69
CA LYS A 56 -17.99 -12.58 14.93
C LYS A 56 -16.50 -12.52 15.22
N ARG A 57 -15.65 -12.69 14.19
CA ARG A 57 -14.19 -12.58 14.31
C ARG A 57 -13.75 -11.18 14.71
N PHE A 58 -14.36 -10.15 14.13
CA PHE A 58 -14.13 -8.76 14.50
C PHE A 58 -14.50 -8.50 15.97
N LEU A 59 -15.68 -8.93 16.42
CA LEU A 59 -16.11 -8.74 17.81
C LEU A 59 -15.30 -9.57 18.81
N PHE A 60 -14.80 -10.74 18.41
CA PHE A 60 -13.87 -11.52 19.22
C PHE A 60 -12.53 -10.78 19.42
N ARG A 61 -12.00 -10.17 18.36
CA ARG A 61 -10.77 -9.35 18.41
C ARG A 61 -10.98 -8.03 19.13
N CYS A 62 -12.21 -7.52 19.15
CA CYS A 62 -12.58 -6.26 19.79
C CYS A 62 -13.68 -6.50 20.84
N PRO A 63 -13.36 -7.16 21.98
CA PRO A 63 -14.35 -7.54 22.98
C PRO A 63 -15.10 -6.34 23.57
N LYS A 64 -14.48 -5.15 23.52
CA LYS A 64 -15.07 -3.86 23.93
C LYS A 64 -16.32 -3.48 23.14
N LEU A 65 -16.47 -3.96 21.90
CA LEU A 65 -17.61 -3.68 21.03
C LEU A 65 -18.74 -4.70 21.18
N SER A 66 -18.51 -5.81 21.88
CA SER A 66 -19.49 -6.90 22.05
C SER A 66 -20.73 -6.47 22.88
N GLY A 67 -20.56 -5.49 23.78
CA GLY A 67 -21.64 -4.94 24.60
C GLY A 67 -22.49 -3.85 23.94
N VAL A 68 -22.12 -3.40 22.73
CA VAL A 68 -22.78 -2.26 22.08
C VAL A 68 -24.07 -2.72 21.37
N PRO A 69 -25.23 -2.11 21.63
CA PRO A 69 -26.53 -2.52 21.08
C PRO A 69 -26.58 -2.61 19.54
N ARG A 70 -25.79 -1.78 18.87
CA ARG A 70 -25.67 -1.76 17.41
C ARG A 70 -25.06 -3.04 16.86
N PHE A 71 -24.07 -3.62 17.54
CA PHE A 71 -23.41 -4.85 17.09
C PHE A 71 -24.17 -6.10 17.53
N THR A 72 -24.86 -6.06 18.68
CA THR A 72 -25.73 -7.15 19.12
C THR A 72 -26.93 -7.31 18.17
N SER A 73 -27.57 -6.21 17.76
CA SER A 73 -28.66 -6.26 16.76
C SER A 73 -28.21 -6.74 15.38
N LEU A 74 -26.96 -6.50 14.98
CA LEU A 74 -26.39 -7.03 13.74
C LEU A 74 -26.12 -8.54 13.85
N LEU A 75 -25.63 -9.03 14.99
CA LEU A 75 -25.44 -10.46 15.24
C LEU A 75 -26.77 -11.23 15.22
N GLU A 76 -27.85 -10.65 15.72
CA GLU A 76 -29.19 -11.27 15.73
C GLU A 76 -29.78 -11.47 14.31
N LYS A 77 -29.35 -10.68 13.32
CA LYS A 77 -29.83 -10.80 11.93
C LYS A 77 -29.23 -11.99 11.16
N GLY A 78 -28.10 -12.54 11.61
CA GLY A 78 -27.44 -13.70 10.99
C GLY A 78 -27.31 -13.59 9.47
N HIS A 79 -27.89 -14.54 8.73
CA HIS A 79 -27.84 -14.59 7.26
C HIS A 79 -28.55 -13.45 6.51
N MET A 80 -29.36 -12.61 7.17
CA MET A 80 -30.01 -11.44 6.55
C MET A 80 -29.14 -10.18 6.58
N LEU A 81 -27.91 -10.29 7.10
CA LEU A 81 -26.98 -9.18 7.21
C LEU A 81 -26.51 -8.70 5.82
N THR A 82 -26.69 -7.41 5.55
CA THR A 82 -26.24 -6.80 4.29
C THR A 82 -24.89 -6.11 4.48
N GLU A 83 -24.10 -6.05 3.40
CA GLU A 83 -22.81 -5.32 3.41
C GLU A 83 -22.99 -3.87 3.85
N ASP A 84 -24.06 -3.21 3.38
CA ASP A 84 -24.31 -1.79 3.67
C ASP A 84 -24.60 -1.53 5.16
N GLU A 85 -25.28 -2.44 5.86
CA GLU A 85 -25.51 -2.33 7.30
C GLU A 85 -24.21 -2.42 8.11
N VAL A 86 -23.31 -3.32 7.70
CA VAL A 86 -21.97 -3.47 8.31
C VAL A 86 -21.13 -2.23 8.00
N VAL A 87 -21.09 -1.80 6.75
CA VAL A 87 -20.34 -0.60 6.32
C VAL A 87 -20.79 0.62 7.10
N ASN A 88 -22.11 0.86 7.22
CA ASN A 88 -22.62 1.99 7.99
C ASN A 88 -22.24 1.90 9.47
N SER A 89 -22.05 0.69 10.01
CA SER A 89 -21.73 0.45 11.42
C SER A 89 -20.26 0.54 11.78
N VAL A 90 -19.41 0.28 10.80
CA VAL A 90 -17.97 0.22 11.00
C VAL A 90 -17.25 1.45 10.43
N ALA A 91 -17.86 2.18 9.49
CA ALA A 91 -17.22 3.33 8.82
C ALA A 91 -16.74 4.46 9.76
N GLU A 92 -17.47 4.77 10.83
CA GLU A 92 -17.00 5.78 11.81
C GLU A 92 -15.97 5.21 12.78
N LEU A 93 -16.10 3.92 13.14
CA LEU A 93 -15.14 3.22 13.99
C LEU A 93 -13.79 3.00 13.31
N PHE A 94 -13.76 2.97 11.97
CA PHE A 94 -12.53 2.88 11.20
C PHE A 94 -11.52 3.99 11.56
N LEU A 95 -12.01 5.18 11.93
CA LEU A 95 -11.17 6.30 12.35
C LEU A 95 -10.53 6.06 13.73
N HIS A 96 -11.09 5.21 14.57
CA HIS A 96 -10.54 4.95 15.88
C HIS A 96 -9.23 4.14 15.77
N PRO A 97 -8.10 4.60 16.36
CA PRO A 97 -6.78 3.98 16.18
C PRO A 97 -6.72 2.48 16.51
N ASN A 98 -7.50 2.03 17.50
CA ASN A 98 -7.52 0.64 17.94
C ASN A 98 -8.34 -0.29 17.02
N PHE A 99 -9.22 0.24 16.18
CA PHE A 99 -10.14 -0.56 15.36
C PHE A 99 -9.77 -0.57 13.88
N THR A 100 -8.99 0.39 13.38
CA THR A 100 -8.60 0.47 11.97
C THR A 100 -8.04 -0.86 11.43
N ILE A 101 -7.07 -1.45 12.12
CA ILE A 101 -6.38 -2.68 11.68
C ILE A 101 -7.33 -3.89 11.71
N PRO A 102 -8.03 -4.20 12.82
CA PRO A 102 -9.03 -5.26 12.86
C PRO A 102 -10.12 -5.12 11.79
N ILE A 103 -10.58 -3.89 11.52
CA ILE A 103 -11.61 -3.63 10.50
C ILE A 103 -11.10 -4.01 9.11
N VAL A 104 -9.93 -3.53 8.71
CA VAL A 104 -9.37 -3.83 7.39
C VAL A 104 -8.98 -5.31 7.28
N GLY A 105 -8.56 -5.93 8.38
CA GLY A 105 -8.23 -7.36 8.46
C GLY A 105 -9.44 -8.28 8.27
N CYS A 106 -10.51 -8.08 9.04
CA CYS A 106 -11.72 -8.93 8.97
C CYS A 106 -12.59 -8.61 7.74
N PHE A 107 -12.69 -7.34 7.37
CA PHE A 107 -13.58 -6.89 6.30
C PHE A 107 -12.84 -6.55 5.00
N HIS A 108 -11.69 -7.18 4.76
CA HIS A 108 -10.83 -6.92 3.59
C HIS A 108 -11.58 -6.84 2.25
N PRO A 109 -12.54 -7.73 1.91
CA PRO A 109 -13.26 -7.68 0.63
C PRO A 109 -14.19 -6.46 0.49
N ILE A 110 -14.73 -5.95 1.60
CA ILE A 110 -15.61 -4.78 1.63
C ILE A 110 -14.88 -3.51 2.12
N ALA A 111 -13.57 -3.58 2.39
CA ALA A 111 -12.78 -2.49 2.95
C ALA A 111 -12.85 -1.23 2.08
N GLN A 112 -12.90 -1.38 0.75
CA GLN A 112 -13.08 -0.25 -0.16
C GLN A 112 -14.39 0.51 0.11
N LYS A 113 -15.50 -0.21 0.31
CA LYS A 113 -16.80 0.41 0.63
C LYS A 113 -16.79 1.11 1.98
N ILE A 114 -16.10 0.51 2.98
CA ILE A 114 -15.93 1.11 4.31
C ILE A 114 -15.16 2.43 4.18
N VAL A 115 -14.00 2.42 3.53
CA VAL A 115 -13.17 3.62 3.34
C VAL A 115 -13.92 4.68 2.52
N ASP A 116 -14.56 4.31 1.41
CA ASP A 116 -15.35 5.26 0.60
C ASP A 116 -16.48 5.92 1.42
N LYS A 117 -17.15 5.14 2.28
CA LYS A 117 -18.17 5.67 3.20
C LYS A 117 -17.56 6.61 4.23
N THR A 118 -16.43 6.24 4.85
CA THR A 118 -15.72 7.11 5.80
C THR A 118 -15.30 8.43 5.15
N VAL A 119 -14.76 8.39 3.93
CA VAL A 119 -14.41 9.60 3.16
C VAL A 119 -15.64 10.45 2.87
N ALA A 120 -16.78 9.84 2.55
CA ALA A 120 -18.03 10.58 2.36
C ALA A 120 -18.51 11.26 3.65
N LEU A 121 -18.38 10.62 4.81
CA LEU A 121 -18.72 11.21 6.12
C LEU A 121 -17.76 12.36 6.48
N LEU A 122 -16.45 12.19 6.27
CA LEU A 122 -15.47 13.24 6.53
C LEU A 122 -15.64 14.46 5.61
N ARG A 123 -16.18 14.28 4.40
CA ARG A 123 -16.51 15.39 3.50
C ARG A 123 -17.63 16.29 4.04
N LEU A 124 -18.49 15.77 4.92
CA LEU A 124 -19.55 16.54 5.57
C LEU A 124 -19.05 17.38 6.75
N VAL A 125 -17.81 17.17 7.20
CA VAL A 125 -17.23 17.91 8.32
C VAL A 125 -16.96 19.36 7.91
N PRO A 126 -17.45 20.36 8.66
CA PRO A 126 -17.35 21.77 8.25
C PRO A 126 -15.92 22.30 8.10
N ASN A 127 -15.01 21.88 8.98
CA ASN A 127 -13.63 22.33 9.01
C ASN A 127 -12.72 21.19 9.50
N LEU A 128 -11.76 20.81 8.66
CA LEU A 128 -10.71 19.82 8.98
C LEU A 128 -9.33 20.48 9.12
N ARG A 129 -9.21 21.79 8.89
CA ARG A 129 -7.94 22.50 8.88
C ARG A 129 -7.58 23.06 10.24
N SER A 130 -8.54 23.50 11.05
CA SER A 130 -8.24 24.16 12.33
C SER A 130 -9.16 23.73 13.46
N ASN A 131 -8.70 23.93 14.70
CA ASN A 131 -9.52 23.82 15.90
C ASN A 131 -10.15 25.16 16.27
N SER A 132 -11.34 25.15 16.88
CA SER A 132 -11.99 26.37 17.38
C SER A 132 -11.28 26.93 18.62
N ALA A 133 -11.17 28.25 18.72
CA ALA A 133 -10.43 28.94 19.79
C ALA A 133 -10.99 28.77 21.21
N ASP A 134 -12.21 28.24 21.38
CA ASP A 134 -12.87 28.02 22.68
C ASP A 134 -12.42 26.74 23.42
N THR A 135 -11.42 26.01 22.90
CA THR A 135 -10.85 24.83 23.56
C THR A 135 -9.92 25.22 24.72
N MET A 136 -10.50 25.79 25.79
CA MET A 136 -9.84 26.10 27.07
C MET A 136 -10.06 25.00 28.13
N VAL A 137 -10.45 23.79 27.71
CA VAL A 137 -10.55 22.65 28.62
C VAL A 137 -9.49 21.64 28.20
N ASP A 138 -8.45 21.52 29.02
CA ASP A 138 -7.50 20.40 29.06
C ASP A 138 -8.28 19.09 29.28
N PHE A 139 -8.91 18.58 28.23
CA PHE A 139 -9.36 17.20 28.18
C PHE A 139 -8.23 16.42 27.52
N GLU A 140 -7.49 15.69 28.35
CA GLU A 140 -6.51 14.68 27.93
C GLU A 140 -7.16 13.79 26.87
N GLU A 141 -6.83 13.97 25.59
CA GLU A 141 -7.23 13.06 24.51
C GLU A 141 -6.72 11.64 24.76
N ASP A 142 -5.65 11.52 25.57
CA ASP A 142 -5.20 10.28 26.18
C ASP A 142 -6.32 9.59 26.96
N LYS A 143 -7.25 10.32 27.61
CA LYS A 143 -8.45 9.72 28.22
C LYS A 143 -9.48 9.27 27.18
N PHE A 144 -9.62 9.83 25.99
CA PHE A 144 -10.51 9.23 24.97
C PHE A 144 -9.88 7.97 24.36
N LEU A 145 -8.55 7.98 24.21
CA LEU A 145 -7.77 6.84 23.74
C LEU A 145 -7.61 5.73 24.82
N GLN A 146 -7.71 6.08 26.11
CA GLN A 146 -7.58 5.18 27.29
C GLN A 146 -8.88 4.91 28.07
N GLN A 147 -9.94 5.74 28.00
CA GLN A 147 -11.27 5.50 28.59
C GLN A 147 -11.97 4.41 27.78
N THR A 148 -11.50 3.21 27.99
CA THR A 148 -12.22 1.99 27.68
C THR A 148 -12.64 1.24 28.93
N ASP A 149 -12.40 1.82 30.12
CA ASP A 149 -12.56 1.12 31.39
C ASP A 149 -13.91 1.40 32.07
N ASN A 150 -14.66 2.43 31.65
CA ASN A 150 -16.05 2.67 32.09
C ASN A 150 -16.81 3.45 31.00
N LEU A 151 -17.43 2.72 30.07
CA LEU A 151 -18.22 3.29 28.98
C LEU A 151 -19.70 3.10 29.29
N ASP A 152 -20.41 4.18 29.62
CA ASP A 152 -21.87 4.20 29.63
C ASP A 152 -22.40 3.99 28.21
N ASN A 153 -23.33 3.04 28.08
CA ASN A 153 -23.68 2.27 26.87
C ASN A 153 -24.37 3.04 25.71
N ALA A 154 -24.32 4.37 25.65
CA ALA A 154 -25.08 5.16 24.66
C ALA A 154 -24.26 6.12 23.77
N GLU A 155 -23.08 6.58 24.20
CA GLU A 155 -22.36 7.68 23.53
C GLU A 155 -21.09 7.27 22.75
N VAL A 156 -20.80 5.97 22.66
CA VAL A 156 -19.48 5.46 22.21
C VAL A 156 -19.27 5.41 20.69
N VAL A 157 -20.24 5.75 19.85
CA VAL A 157 -20.17 5.34 18.42
C VAL A 157 -20.40 6.47 17.42
N SER A 158 -19.98 7.69 17.74
CA SER A 158 -19.72 8.67 16.68
C SER A 158 -18.46 9.48 16.93
N VAL A 159 -17.33 8.94 16.44
CA VAL A 159 -16.02 9.59 16.47
C VAL A 159 -16.11 10.96 15.81
N ILE A 160 -16.79 11.05 14.67
CA ILE A 160 -16.92 12.30 13.91
C ILE A 160 -17.72 13.33 14.70
N ASP A 161 -18.90 12.96 15.23
CA ASP A 161 -19.74 13.88 16.02
C ASP A 161 -19.03 14.37 17.28
N PHE A 162 -18.26 13.50 17.95
CA PHE A 162 -17.44 13.89 19.10
C PHE A 162 -16.46 15.02 18.76
N TYR A 163 -15.68 14.88 17.69
CA TYR A 163 -14.70 15.90 17.30
C TYR A 163 -15.36 17.16 16.73
N VAL A 164 -16.47 17.01 15.99
CA VAL A 164 -17.24 18.15 15.46
C VAL A 164 -17.87 18.98 16.57
N ARG A 165 -18.52 18.35 17.56
CA ARG A 165 -19.07 19.04 18.74
C ARG A 165 -17.99 19.70 19.59
N SER A 166 -16.83 19.06 19.69
CA SER A 166 -15.67 19.62 20.39
C SER A 166 -14.97 20.74 19.62
N GLY A 167 -15.38 21.02 18.37
CA GLY A 167 -14.69 21.99 17.51
C GLY A 167 -13.24 21.62 17.16
N ARG A 168 -12.88 20.33 17.28
CA ARG A 168 -11.52 19.80 17.10
C ARG A 168 -11.35 19.14 15.71
N GLY A 169 -11.59 19.93 14.68
CA GLY A 169 -11.55 19.45 13.29
C GLY A 169 -10.18 18.97 12.82
N LEU A 170 -9.11 19.63 13.29
CA LEU A 170 -7.73 19.25 12.94
C LEU A 170 -7.34 17.91 13.58
N ASN A 171 -7.69 17.68 14.85
CA ASN A 171 -7.39 16.40 15.52
C ASN A 171 -8.13 15.23 14.84
N LEU A 172 -9.36 15.45 14.36
CA LEU A 172 -10.07 14.45 13.56
C LEU A 172 -9.34 14.13 12.25
N HIS A 173 -8.78 15.15 11.58
CA HIS A 173 -7.99 14.98 10.37
C HIS A 173 -6.71 14.17 10.64
N GLU A 174 -5.98 14.46 11.70
CA GLU A 174 -4.76 13.75 12.10
C GLU A 174 -5.03 12.26 12.35
N ILE A 175 -6.11 11.96 13.08
CA ILE A 175 -6.55 10.59 13.33
C ILE A 175 -6.99 9.89 12.03
N ALA A 176 -7.68 10.60 11.13
CA ALA A 176 -8.04 10.08 9.82
C ALA A 176 -6.80 9.76 8.97
N CYS A 177 -5.78 10.62 8.98
CA CYS A 177 -4.51 10.39 8.31
C CYS A 177 -3.79 9.15 8.85
N LEU A 178 -3.76 8.98 10.18
CA LEU A 178 -3.22 7.78 10.80
C LEU A 178 -3.99 6.53 10.36
N ALA A 179 -5.32 6.56 10.37
CA ALA A 179 -6.15 5.43 9.95
C ALA A 179 -5.95 5.08 8.46
N PHE A 180 -5.92 6.08 7.58
CA PHE A 180 -5.67 5.87 6.16
C PHE A 180 -4.25 5.36 5.88
N SER A 181 -3.24 5.86 6.60
CA SER A 181 -1.87 5.35 6.46
C SER A 181 -1.76 3.86 6.80
N ARG A 182 -2.46 3.42 7.85
CA ARG A 182 -2.55 2.00 8.24
C ARG A 182 -3.30 1.17 7.21
N ALA A 183 -4.41 1.69 6.70
CA ALA A 183 -5.25 0.98 5.73
C ALA A 183 -4.56 0.78 4.38
N VAL A 184 -3.86 1.78 3.86
CA VAL A 184 -3.11 1.67 2.59
C VAL A 184 -1.96 0.67 2.72
N ASP A 185 -1.26 0.66 3.85
CA ASP A 185 -0.19 -0.31 4.10
C ASP A 185 -0.74 -1.75 4.21
N LEU A 186 -1.90 -1.95 4.85
CA LEU A 186 -2.58 -3.26 4.87
C LEU A 186 -3.13 -3.69 3.50
N ALA A 187 -3.71 -2.76 2.76
CA ALA A 187 -4.49 -3.03 1.56
C ALA A 187 -4.22 -1.94 0.50
N PRO A 188 -3.19 -2.12 -0.35
CA PRO A 188 -2.77 -1.11 -1.32
C PRO A 188 -3.87 -0.67 -2.32
N PHE A 189 -4.86 -1.53 -2.61
CA PHE A 189 -5.98 -1.17 -3.48
C PHE A 189 -6.87 -0.04 -2.93
N LEU A 190 -6.78 0.27 -1.63
CA LEU A 190 -7.51 1.38 -1.00
C LEU A 190 -6.93 2.75 -1.34
N LEU A 191 -5.74 2.81 -1.96
CA LEU A 191 -5.07 4.06 -2.34
C LEU A 191 -6.00 5.02 -3.09
N GLY A 192 -6.75 4.54 -4.08
CA GLY A 192 -7.64 5.39 -4.87
C GLY A 192 -8.72 6.09 -4.03
N SER A 193 -9.27 5.39 -3.03
CA SER A 193 -10.25 5.94 -2.09
C SER A 193 -9.61 6.96 -1.14
N VAL A 194 -8.40 6.69 -0.65
CA VAL A 194 -7.64 7.62 0.20
C VAL A 194 -7.21 8.88 -0.56
N LEU A 195 -6.82 8.77 -1.84
CA LEU A 195 -6.54 9.94 -2.67
C LEU A 195 -7.79 10.82 -2.88
N ASN A 196 -8.99 10.24 -2.90
CA ASN A 196 -10.24 11.02 -2.96
C ASN A 196 -10.51 11.84 -1.69
N TYR A 197 -9.95 11.44 -0.55
CA TYR A 197 -9.98 12.22 0.69
C TYR A 197 -9.08 13.45 0.59
N PHE A 198 -7.82 13.25 0.20
CA PHE A 198 -6.84 14.33 0.06
C PHE A 198 -7.12 15.33 -1.07
N LYS A 199 -8.16 15.09 -1.90
CA LYS A 199 -8.68 16.12 -2.83
C LYS A 199 -9.32 17.31 -2.13
N PHE A 200 -9.83 17.14 -0.91
CA PHE A 200 -10.47 18.21 -0.14
C PHE A 200 -9.85 18.43 1.24
N ALA A 201 -9.20 17.40 1.80
CA ALA A 201 -8.49 17.50 3.08
C ALA A 201 -7.08 18.10 2.92
N PRO A 202 -6.55 18.78 3.95
CA PRO A 202 -5.16 19.25 3.97
C PRO A 202 -4.13 18.10 4.08
N PRO A 203 -2.82 18.37 3.98
CA PRO A 203 -1.79 17.39 4.30
C PRO A 203 -1.79 17.03 5.80
N PRO A 204 -1.29 15.84 6.20
CA PRO A 204 -1.29 15.40 7.60
C PRO A 204 -0.61 16.37 8.57
N PHE A 205 0.37 17.14 8.09
CA PHE A 205 1.17 18.08 8.88
C PHE A 205 0.66 19.54 8.81
N GLU A 206 -0.62 19.76 8.50
CA GLU A 206 -1.26 21.09 8.46
C GLU A 206 -1.03 21.91 9.74
N ARG A 207 -0.94 21.24 10.90
CA ARG A 207 -0.66 21.90 12.21
C ARG A 207 0.63 22.72 12.18
N ILE A 208 1.65 22.26 11.47
CA ILE A 208 2.95 22.94 11.35
C ILE A 208 2.84 24.11 10.37
N MET A 209 2.09 23.93 9.29
CA MET A 209 1.89 24.96 8.26
C MET A 209 1.18 26.21 8.81
N GLN A 210 0.47 26.09 9.94
CA GLN A 210 -0.20 27.21 10.62
C GLN A 210 0.75 28.16 11.37
N GLY A 211 2.07 27.90 11.35
CA GLY A 211 3.07 28.89 11.76
C GLY A 211 3.24 29.10 13.26
N ARG A 212 2.85 28.12 14.10
CA ARG A 212 3.18 28.12 15.53
C ARG A 212 4.66 27.78 15.76
N SER A 213 5.24 28.26 16.85
CA SER A 213 6.62 27.91 17.18
C SER A 213 6.72 26.40 17.48
N VAL A 214 7.74 25.74 16.94
CA VAL A 214 7.93 24.28 17.08
C VAL A 214 8.04 23.88 18.56
N SER A 215 8.63 24.74 19.39
CA SER A 215 8.74 24.51 20.84
C SER A 215 7.38 24.45 21.55
N GLU A 216 6.43 25.34 21.20
CA GLU A 216 5.08 25.34 21.77
C GLU A 216 4.26 24.14 21.28
N LEU A 217 4.40 23.81 19.99
CA LEU A 217 3.74 22.64 19.39
C LEU A 217 4.18 21.33 20.05
N LEU A 218 5.47 21.22 20.36
CA LEU A 218 6.02 20.03 21.01
C LEU A 218 5.56 19.90 22.46
N SER A 219 5.40 20.99 23.20
CA SER A 219 4.90 20.95 24.58
C SER A 219 3.42 20.62 24.69
N GLU A 220 2.58 21.13 23.78
CA GLU A 220 1.13 20.97 23.84
C GLU A 220 0.61 19.73 23.09
N ALA A 221 1.29 19.31 22.01
CA ALA A 221 0.75 18.34 21.05
C ALA A 221 1.78 17.34 20.51
N GLY A 222 2.85 17.06 21.26
CA GLY A 222 3.96 16.22 20.78
C GLY A 222 3.58 14.81 20.34
N THR A 223 2.51 14.21 20.90
CA THR A 223 2.01 12.88 20.47
C THR A 223 1.34 12.94 19.11
N HIS A 224 0.45 13.92 18.89
CA HIS A 224 -0.24 14.12 17.61
C HIS A 224 0.76 14.37 16.49
N LEU A 225 1.70 15.28 16.75
CA LEU A 225 2.75 15.61 15.81
C LEU A 225 3.58 14.38 15.41
N LEU A 226 3.96 13.53 16.37
CA LEU A 226 4.67 12.30 16.06
C LEU A 226 3.84 11.38 15.13
N HIS A 227 2.55 11.18 15.42
CA HIS A 227 1.67 10.37 14.58
C HIS A 227 1.50 10.95 13.18
N ASP A 228 1.45 12.28 13.03
CA ASP A 228 1.32 12.95 11.73
C ASP A 228 2.54 12.70 10.85
N PHE A 229 3.74 12.79 11.42
CA PHE A 229 4.99 12.47 10.72
C PHE A 229 5.09 10.99 10.39
N GLN A 230 4.72 10.13 11.32
CA GLN A 230 4.71 8.68 11.10
C GLN A 230 3.71 8.28 10.01
N ALA A 231 2.51 8.86 10.01
CA ALA A 231 1.49 8.64 8.99
C ALA A 231 1.94 9.18 7.63
N SER A 232 2.55 10.38 7.60
CA SER A 232 3.10 10.98 6.39
C SER A 232 4.22 10.13 5.79
N TYR A 233 5.15 9.67 6.62
CA TYR A 233 6.24 8.80 6.19
C TYR A 233 5.70 7.46 5.66
N ARG A 234 4.71 6.86 6.34
CA ARG A 234 4.06 5.61 5.90
C ARG A 234 3.34 5.78 4.56
N LEU A 235 2.59 6.85 4.36
CA LEU A 235 1.90 7.14 3.09
C LEU A 235 2.92 7.36 1.96
N LEU A 236 4.00 8.09 2.24
CA LEU A 236 5.08 8.31 1.28
C LEU A 236 5.81 7.01 0.92
N LEU A 237 6.02 6.10 1.87
CA LEU A 237 6.58 4.77 1.59
C LEU A 237 5.65 3.90 0.75
N ALA A 238 4.33 4.04 0.92
CA ALA A 238 3.36 3.28 0.15
C ALA A 238 3.40 3.68 -1.34
N GLU A 239 3.38 4.98 -1.65
CA GLU A 239 3.44 5.50 -3.02
C GLU A 239 4.26 6.80 -3.10
N PRO A 240 5.60 6.70 -3.24
CA PRO A 240 6.49 7.86 -3.20
C PRO A 240 6.19 8.90 -4.27
N GLU A 241 5.93 8.48 -5.51
CA GLU A 241 5.69 9.39 -6.64
C GLU A 241 4.41 10.21 -6.48
N VAL A 242 3.38 9.61 -5.89
CA VAL A 242 2.08 10.26 -5.70
C VAL A 242 2.16 11.27 -4.56
N PHE A 243 2.58 10.85 -3.37
CA PHE A 243 2.57 11.72 -2.19
C PHE A 243 3.70 12.77 -2.19
N ALA A 244 4.83 12.51 -2.86
CA ALA A 244 5.87 13.53 -3.02
C ALA A 244 5.39 14.74 -3.86
N THR A 245 4.47 14.51 -4.81
CA THR A 245 3.92 15.58 -5.67
C THR A 245 2.62 16.17 -5.14
N LEU A 246 1.93 15.44 -4.25
CA LEU A 246 0.62 15.85 -3.72
C LEU A 246 0.72 16.99 -2.69
N TRP A 247 1.80 17.05 -1.91
CA TRP A 247 1.96 17.98 -0.79
C TRP A 247 3.21 18.84 -0.91
N ASP A 248 3.17 20.01 -0.27
CA ASP A 248 4.33 20.88 -0.10
C ASP A 248 5.07 20.49 1.17
N TRP A 249 6.27 19.95 1.00
CA TRP A 249 7.10 19.43 2.09
C TRP A 249 8.13 20.45 2.60
N SER A 250 8.10 21.70 2.11
CA SER A 250 9.05 22.76 2.50
C SER A 250 9.06 23.01 4.00
N CYS A 251 7.91 22.94 4.67
CA CYS A 251 7.79 23.14 6.11
C CYS A 251 8.60 22.13 6.96
N LEU A 252 8.96 20.97 6.39
CA LEU A 252 9.79 19.98 7.07
C LEU A 252 11.27 20.39 7.14
N LEU A 253 11.76 21.17 6.18
CA LEU A 253 13.14 21.65 6.20
C LEU A 253 13.34 22.59 7.40
N ASP A 254 12.45 23.56 7.56
CA ASP A 254 12.46 24.50 8.68
C ASP A 254 12.38 23.78 10.02
N LEU A 255 11.57 22.72 10.10
CA LEU A 255 11.42 21.93 11.32
C LEU A 255 12.69 21.11 11.63
N VAL A 256 13.30 20.48 10.64
CA VAL A 256 14.54 19.71 10.86
C VAL A 256 15.70 20.63 11.27
N GLU A 257 15.76 21.86 10.74
CA GLU A 257 16.74 22.87 11.16
C GLU A 257 16.48 23.36 12.58
N GLN A 258 15.25 23.77 12.91
CA GLN A 258 14.89 24.25 14.25
C GLN A 258 15.05 23.17 15.34
N THR A 259 14.91 21.90 14.97
CA THR A 259 15.11 20.77 15.88
C THR A 259 16.58 20.38 16.07
N ALA A 260 17.52 20.97 15.31
CA ALA A 260 18.95 20.74 15.51
C ALA A 260 19.54 21.56 16.69
N ASP A 261 18.94 22.71 17.00
CA ASP A 261 19.48 23.70 17.95
C ASP A 261 18.87 23.62 19.37
N LEU A 262 17.91 22.73 19.59
CA LEU A 262 17.25 22.62 20.90
C LEU A 262 18.13 21.85 21.91
N ASP A 263 18.52 22.54 22.97
CA ASP A 263 19.30 21.98 24.07
C ASP A 263 18.43 20.96 24.85
N PRO A 264 18.85 19.69 24.95
CA PRO A 264 18.02 18.63 25.50
C PRO A 264 17.85 18.80 27.01
N GLY A 265 16.68 19.27 27.44
CA GLY A 265 16.27 19.26 28.85
C GLY A 265 16.13 17.83 29.41
N ASN A 266 16.10 17.70 30.74
CA ASN A 266 16.21 16.44 31.50
C ASN A 266 15.05 15.42 31.39
N ASN A 267 14.14 15.49 30.41
CA ASN A 267 12.99 14.57 30.32
C ASN A 267 13.15 13.52 29.20
N ASP A 268 13.53 12.30 29.57
CA ASP A 268 13.92 11.20 28.67
C ASP A 268 12.83 10.80 27.66
N GLU A 269 11.54 10.84 28.04
CA GLU A 269 10.44 10.48 27.12
C GLU A 269 10.16 11.56 26.07
N PHE A 270 10.22 12.83 26.48
CA PHE A 270 10.06 13.97 25.60
C PHE A 270 11.18 14.03 24.55
N LEU A 271 12.43 13.74 24.98
CA LEU A 271 13.60 13.67 24.10
C LEU A 271 13.50 12.57 23.05
N LYS A 272 12.92 11.41 23.40
CA LYS A 272 12.70 10.32 22.44
C LYS A 272 11.73 10.73 21.35
N ARG A 273 10.58 11.33 21.71
CA ARG A 273 9.57 11.81 20.74
C ARG A 273 10.16 12.83 19.79
N PHE A 274 10.96 13.76 20.30
CA PHE A 274 11.65 14.76 19.50
C PHE A 274 12.62 14.15 18.49
N SER A 275 13.43 13.18 18.95
CA SER A 275 14.36 12.45 18.09
C SER A 275 13.62 11.69 16.99
N ASP A 276 12.46 11.12 17.31
CA ASP A 276 11.63 10.37 16.35
C ASP A 276 10.99 11.28 15.30
N ILE A 277 10.48 12.46 15.69
CA ILE A 277 9.94 13.46 14.75
C ILE A 277 11.04 13.92 13.78
N ARG A 278 12.21 14.28 14.33
CA ARG A 278 13.36 14.72 13.52
C ARG A 278 13.85 13.61 12.59
N TRP A 279 13.93 12.38 13.09
CA TRP A 279 14.28 11.22 12.29
C TRP A 279 13.28 10.99 11.15
N CYS A 280 11.97 11.02 11.42
CA CYS A 280 10.93 10.89 10.40
C CYS A 280 11.03 11.99 9.34
N GLY A 281 11.23 13.25 9.77
CA GLY A 281 11.44 14.38 8.88
C GLY A 281 12.63 14.19 7.94
N ILE A 282 13.77 13.74 8.47
CA ILE A 282 14.96 13.42 7.66
C ILE A 282 14.69 12.29 6.68
N GLN A 283 13.97 11.22 7.09
CA GLN A 283 13.63 10.12 6.18
C GLN A 283 12.70 10.56 5.06
N ILE A 284 11.68 11.37 5.37
CA ILE A 284 10.77 11.95 4.37
C ILE A 284 11.55 12.80 3.36
N LEU A 285 12.39 13.72 3.85
CA LEU A 285 13.24 14.56 2.99
C LEU A 285 14.21 13.73 2.15
N SER A 286 14.76 12.63 2.70
CA SER A 286 15.63 11.72 1.97
C SER A 286 14.94 11.12 0.74
N ILE A 287 13.67 10.72 0.88
CA ILE A 287 12.87 10.19 -0.22
C ILE A 287 12.56 11.28 -1.25
N ILE A 288 12.09 12.44 -0.81
CA ILE A 288 11.64 13.53 -1.70
C ILE A 288 12.81 14.12 -2.49
N LEU A 289 13.90 14.45 -1.80
CA LEU A 289 15.08 15.08 -2.39
C LEU A 289 16.04 14.06 -3.01
N LYS A 290 15.71 12.76 -2.95
CA LYS A 290 16.55 11.65 -3.42
C LYS A 290 17.97 11.73 -2.86
N LEU A 291 18.06 12.05 -1.57
CA LEU A 291 19.35 12.23 -0.89
C LEU A 291 20.07 10.90 -0.75
N SER A 292 21.40 10.97 -0.72
CA SER A 292 22.23 9.82 -0.39
C SER A 292 22.31 9.65 1.14
N ASP A 293 22.57 8.44 1.60
CA ASP A 293 22.76 8.14 3.03
C ASP A 293 23.88 8.97 3.71
N ARG A 294 24.76 9.61 2.93
CA ARG A 294 25.82 10.49 3.46
C ARG A 294 25.32 11.87 3.85
N THR A 295 24.21 12.31 3.25
CA THR A 295 23.61 13.62 3.51
C THR A 295 22.68 13.61 4.71
N THR A 296 22.19 12.45 5.15
CA THR A 296 21.39 12.32 6.39
C THR A 296 22.24 12.57 7.64
N GLU A 297 23.54 12.23 7.62
CA GLU A 297 24.51 12.56 8.69
C GLU A 297 24.70 14.08 8.88
N ASN A 298 24.49 14.88 7.82
CA ASN A 298 24.64 16.34 7.89
C ASN A 298 23.50 17.03 8.64
N PHE A 299 22.37 16.35 8.87
CA PHE A 299 21.26 16.89 9.64
C PHE A 299 21.46 16.78 11.15
N GLY A 300 22.63 16.33 11.63
CA GLY A 300 23.04 16.42 13.04
C GLY A 300 22.45 15.35 13.97
N LEU A 301 21.95 14.24 13.42
CA LEU A 301 21.45 13.10 14.21
C LEU A 301 22.56 12.06 14.39
N ARG A 302 22.83 11.62 15.64
CA ARG A 302 23.87 10.61 15.89
C ARG A 302 23.42 9.25 15.37
N VAL A 303 24.38 8.38 15.03
CA VAL A 303 24.09 7.05 14.47
C VAL A 303 23.31 6.19 15.47
N GLU A 304 23.66 6.27 16.75
CA GLU A 304 22.99 5.54 17.84
C GLU A 304 21.55 6.02 18.04
N GLU A 305 21.31 7.33 17.97
CA GLU A 305 19.97 7.94 18.06
C GLU A 305 19.13 7.54 16.86
N ALA A 306 19.68 7.60 15.64
CA ALA A 306 18.98 7.21 14.42
C ALA A 306 18.58 5.73 14.44
N PHE A 307 19.45 4.86 14.95
CA PHE A 307 19.15 3.44 15.10
C PHE A 307 18.03 3.20 16.13
N ALA A 308 18.04 3.92 17.25
CA ALA A 308 16.98 3.82 18.25
C ALA A 308 15.63 4.31 17.70
N CYS A 309 15.61 5.39 16.90
CA CYS A 309 14.40 5.87 16.22
C CYS A 309 13.89 4.84 15.21
N LEU A 310 14.79 4.22 14.44
CA LEU A 310 14.43 3.16 13.50
C LEU A 310 13.77 1.97 14.20
N LEU A 311 14.28 1.55 15.36
CA LEU A 311 13.68 0.45 16.12
C LEU A 311 12.27 0.80 16.58
N ARG A 312 12.06 2.01 17.12
CA ARG A 312 10.72 2.50 17.51
C ARG A 312 9.77 2.63 16.32
N TRP A 313 10.29 3.05 15.16
CA TRP A 313 9.52 3.04 13.91
C TRP A 313 9.08 1.62 13.51
N GLN A 314 9.96 0.62 13.65
CA GLN A 314 9.62 -0.77 13.40
C GLN A 314 8.56 -1.30 14.38
N GLU A 315 8.68 -0.96 15.67
CA GLU A 315 7.66 -1.26 16.68
C GLU A 315 6.30 -0.63 16.31
N PHE A 316 6.30 0.62 15.85
CA PHE A 316 5.11 1.32 15.37
C PHE A 316 4.48 0.67 14.11
N CYS A 317 5.24 -0.06 13.30
CA CYS A 317 4.75 -0.80 12.13
C CYS A 317 4.45 -2.29 12.41
N GLN A 318 4.72 -2.75 13.63
CA GLN A 318 4.56 -4.15 14.00
C GLN A 318 3.09 -4.57 14.04
N ASP A 319 2.20 -3.65 14.39
CA ASP A 319 0.74 -3.81 14.43
C ASP A 319 0.19 -4.36 13.11
N ILE A 320 0.61 -3.78 11.98
CA ILE A 320 0.24 -4.20 10.62
C ILE A 320 0.92 -5.50 10.23
N SER A 321 2.19 -5.65 10.59
CA SER A 321 3.00 -6.83 10.24
C SER A 321 2.41 -8.11 10.84
N LEU A 322 1.90 -8.03 12.08
CA LEU A 322 1.21 -9.13 12.74
C LEU A 322 -0.13 -9.47 12.06
N GLU A 323 -0.90 -8.48 11.65
CA GLU A 323 -2.17 -8.71 10.94
C GLU A 323 -1.94 -9.36 9.58
N LYS A 324 -0.95 -8.86 8.81
CA LYS A 324 -0.50 -9.48 7.56
C LYS A 324 -0.07 -10.92 7.79
N ALA A 325 0.65 -11.20 8.88
CA ALA A 325 1.09 -12.56 9.24
C ALA A 325 -0.08 -13.49 9.62
N GLY A 326 -1.10 -12.96 10.31
CA GLY A 326 -2.27 -13.69 10.77
C GLY A 326 -3.09 -14.29 9.63
N TRP A 327 -3.12 -13.64 8.47
CA TRP A 327 -3.75 -14.18 7.25
C TRP A 327 -3.14 -15.51 6.79
N PHE A 328 -1.89 -15.82 7.16
CA PHE A 328 -1.24 -17.10 6.81
C PHE A 328 -1.49 -18.20 7.84
N LEU A 329 -1.64 -17.85 9.13
CA LEU A 329 -1.71 -18.82 10.23
C LEU A 329 -3.10 -19.44 10.41
N GLU A 330 -4.18 -18.67 10.22
CA GLU A 330 -5.56 -19.19 10.35
C GLU A 330 -5.91 -20.25 9.29
N SER A 331 -5.10 -20.40 8.23
CA SER A 331 -5.28 -21.43 7.20
C SER A 331 -5.01 -22.88 7.66
N PHE A 332 -4.44 -23.08 8.86
CA PHE A 332 -4.01 -24.41 9.32
C PHE A 332 -5.00 -25.14 10.25
N GLU A 333 -6.00 -24.48 10.85
CA GLU A 333 -6.84 -25.12 11.88
C GLU A 333 -8.18 -25.73 11.38
N GLU A 334 -8.65 -25.46 10.17
CA GLU A 334 -9.96 -25.96 9.71
C GLU A 334 -10.00 -27.41 9.20
N LYS A 335 -8.92 -28.19 9.37
CA LYS A 335 -8.95 -29.65 9.15
C LYS A 335 -8.91 -30.43 10.45
N LYS A 336 -9.94 -30.26 11.28
CA LYS A 336 -10.45 -31.30 12.19
C LYS A 336 -11.78 -30.84 12.81
N LEU A 337 -12.88 -31.41 12.31
CA LEU A 337 -13.95 -32.09 13.06
C LEU A 337 -15.30 -31.96 12.32
N GLY A 338 -15.92 -33.09 11.98
CA GLY A 338 -17.37 -33.13 11.71
C GLY A 338 -17.78 -33.49 10.29
N SER A 339 -18.01 -34.78 10.08
CA SER A 339 -18.81 -35.36 9.00
C SER A 339 -20.25 -34.80 8.95
N VAL A 340 -20.81 -34.66 7.74
CA VAL A 340 -22.09 -35.27 7.27
C VAL A 340 -22.80 -34.39 6.20
N SER A 341 -23.19 -35.08 5.11
CA SER A 341 -24.27 -34.80 4.14
C SER A 341 -24.13 -33.76 3.02
N SER A 342 -23.79 -34.30 1.85
CA SER A 342 -24.46 -34.11 0.54
C SER A 342 -25.77 -33.31 0.56
N SER A 343 -25.85 -32.20 -0.20
CA SER A 343 -26.59 -32.16 -1.47
C SER A 343 -26.73 -30.73 -2.04
N LYS A 344 -26.63 -30.65 -3.39
CA LYS A 344 -27.02 -29.55 -4.31
C LYS A 344 -26.17 -28.26 -4.27
N PHE A 345 -25.17 -28.22 -5.16
CA PHE A 345 -24.58 -26.98 -5.65
C PHE A 345 -25.41 -26.46 -6.83
N SER A 346 -26.09 -25.33 -6.63
CA SER A 346 -26.58 -24.48 -7.72
C SER A 346 -25.44 -23.62 -8.26
N GLU A 347 -25.44 -23.40 -9.57
CA GLU A 347 -24.52 -22.55 -10.31
C GLU A 347 -24.38 -21.16 -9.67
N ILE A 348 -23.15 -20.74 -9.38
CA ILE A 348 -22.81 -19.40 -8.90
C ILE A 348 -21.96 -18.74 -10.00
N GLU A 349 -22.54 -17.77 -10.69
CA GLU A 349 -21.80 -16.82 -11.53
C GLU A 349 -20.99 -15.86 -10.64
N PRO A 350 -19.74 -15.52 -11.00
CA PRO A 350 -19.01 -14.45 -10.32
C PRO A 350 -19.51 -13.08 -10.79
N SER A 351 -20.40 -12.47 -10.02
CA SER A 351 -20.89 -11.10 -10.21
C SER A 351 -20.05 -10.09 -9.43
N ASN A 352 -19.28 -9.27 -10.16
CA ASN A 352 -19.18 -7.80 -10.05
C ASN A 352 -17.78 -7.30 -10.36
N TRP A 353 -17.55 -7.22 -11.65
CA TRP A 353 -16.41 -6.57 -12.26
C TRP A 353 -16.95 -5.51 -13.21
N ARG A 354 -16.43 -4.28 -13.05
CA ARG A 354 -16.98 -3.05 -13.64
C ARG A 354 -17.08 -3.20 -15.16
N ARG A 355 -18.32 -3.27 -15.69
CA ARG A 355 -18.59 -3.02 -17.10
C ARG A 355 -18.28 -1.56 -17.40
N LEU A 356 -17.07 -1.27 -17.86
CA LEU A 356 -16.80 -0.06 -18.62
C LEU A 356 -17.26 -0.32 -20.05
N ALA A 357 -18.25 0.46 -20.48
CA ALA A 357 -19.00 0.22 -21.70
C ALA A 357 -18.20 0.56 -22.98
N SER A 358 -18.41 -0.33 -23.95
CA SER A 358 -18.43 -0.16 -25.42
C SER A 358 -17.16 0.31 -26.14
N TYR A 359 -16.50 -0.65 -26.81
CA TYR A 359 -16.27 -0.57 -28.25
C TYR A 359 -16.48 -1.95 -28.89
N ASN A 360 -17.44 -2.04 -29.80
CA ASN A 360 -17.82 -3.25 -30.53
C ASN A 360 -16.71 -3.65 -31.50
N MET A 361 -16.11 -4.81 -31.27
CA MET A 361 -15.46 -5.59 -32.32
C MET A 361 -16.00 -7.00 -32.25
N ALA A 362 -16.93 -7.30 -33.15
CA ALA A 362 -17.46 -8.64 -33.33
C ALA A 362 -16.30 -9.60 -33.66
N SER A 363 -16.09 -10.60 -32.82
CA SER A 363 -15.28 -11.77 -33.16
C SER A 363 -15.94 -13.00 -32.58
N THR A 364 -16.61 -13.71 -33.49
CA THR A 364 -16.90 -15.13 -33.47
C THR A 364 -15.73 -15.93 -32.88
N GLY A 365 -15.92 -16.50 -31.69
CA GLY A 365 -15.00 -17.45 -31.07
C GLY A 365 -15.78 -18.23 -30.02
N SER A 366 -15.69 -19.56 -30.06
CA SER A 366 -16.38 -20.47 -29.15
C SER A 366 -16.27 -20.03 -27.68
N PRO A 367 -17.35 -20.09 -26.88
CA PRO A 367 -17.30 -19.70 -25.48
C PRO A 367 -16.30 -20.56 -24.72
N PHE A 368 -15.32 -19.93 -24.07
CA PHE A 368 -14.43 -20.63 -23.15
C PHE A 368 -15.25 -21.13 -21.96
N VAL A 369 -15.37 -22.45 -21.82
CA VAL A 369 -16.12 -23.08 -20.72
C VAL A 369 -15.18 -23.37 -19.56
N LEU A 370 -15.48 -22.81 -18.39
CA LEU A 370 -14.73 -23.07 -17.17
C LEU A 370 -15.01 -24.50 -16.68
N THR A 371 -14.04 -25.40 -16.85
CA THR A 371 -14.12 -26.76 -16.34
C THR A 371 -13.52 -26.85 -14.93
N SER A 372 -13.89 -27.88 -14.16
CA SER A 372 -13.34 -28.13 -12.82
C SER A 372 -11.80 -28.25 -12.82
N ALA A 373 -11.21 -28.74 -13.90
CA ALA A 373 -9.76 -28.85 -14.07
C ALA A 373 -9.06 -27.48 -14.21
N VAL A 374 -9.73 -26.50 -14.81
CA VAL A 374 -9.18 -25.16 -15.10
C VAL A 374 -9.54 -24.15 -14.00
N LYS A 375 -10.60 -24.40 -13.22
CA LYS A 375 -11.10 -23.53 -12.16
C LYS A 375 -9.99 -23.06 -11.20
N LYS A 376 -9.17 -24.00 -10.71
CA LYS A 376 -8.07 -23.65 -9.80
C LYS A 376 -7.01 -22.77 -10.47
N SER A 377 -6.68 -23.03 -11.72
CA SER A 377 -5.73 -22.19 -12.47
C SER A 377 -6.32 -20.81 -12.74
N PHE A 378 -7.60 -20.73 -13.07
CA PHE A 378 -8.32 -19.47 -13.25
C PHE A 378 -8.28 -18.61 -11.98
N GLU A 379 -8.62 -19.18 -10.83
CA GLU A 379 -8.60 -18.49 -9.52
C GLU A 379 -7.19 -18.00 -9.18
N MET A 380 -6.16 -18.82 -9.40
CA MET A 380 -4.77 -18.43 -9.15
C MET A 380 -4.30 -17.28 -10.05
N VAL A 381 -4.68 -17.29 -11.33
CA VAL A 381 -4.35 -16.19 -12.25
C VAL A 381 -5.12 -14.93 -11.86
N LEU A 382 -6.40 -15.06 -11.48
CA LEU A 382 -7.21 -13.93 -11.02
C LEU A 382 -6.62 -13.28 -9.76
N LEU A 383 -6.10 -14.07 -8.83
CA LEU A 383 -5.40 -13.57 -7.65
C LEU A 383 -4.11 -12.83 -8.01
N ALA A 384 -3.32 -13.37 -8.94
CA ALA A 384 -2.11 -12.69 -9.39
C ALA A 384 -2.43 -11.37 -10.13
N LEU A 385 -3.56 -11.31 -10.83
CA LEU A 385 -4.05 -10.10 -11.47
C LEU A 385 -4.41 -9.00 -10.47
N SER A 386 -5.08 -9.33 -9.36
CA SER A 386 -5.44 -8.33 -8.33
C SER A 386 -4.21 -7.71 -7.66
N GLN A 387 -3.09 -8.43 -7.66
CA GLN A 387 -1.80 -7.99 -7.11
C GLN A 387 -0.86 -7.39 -8.16
N LYS A 388 -1.29 -7.29 -9.43
CA LYS A 388 -0.47 -6.83 -10.58
C LYS A 388 0.85 -7.59 -10.75
N TRP A 389 0.85 -8.88 -10.43
CA TRP A 389 2.05 -9.72 -10.54
C TRP A 389 2.20 -10.30 -11.96
N PRO A 390 3.41 -10.31 -12.54
CA PRO A 390 3.68 -11.04 -13.77
C PRO A 390 3.37 -12.54 -13.60
N VAL A 391 2.64 -13.14 -14.57
CA VAL A 391 2.20 -14.53 -14.46
C VAL A 391 2.83 -15.41 -15.55
N LEU A 392 3.51 -16.49 -15.14
CA LEU A 392 3.99 -17.53 -16.05
C LEU A 392 3.07 -18.76 -15.98
N LEU A 393 2.41 -19.08 -17.10
CA LEU A 393 1.63 -20.31 -17.27
C LEU A 393 2.47 -21.39 -17.96
N TYR A 394 2.79 -22.45 -17.23
CA TYR A 394 3.50 -23.61 -17.76
C TYR A 394 2.56 -24.83 -17.86
N GLY A 395 2.70 -25.63 -18.91
CA GLY A 395 1.90 -26.86 -19.07
C GLY A 395 2.04 -27.52 -20.45
N PRO A 396 1.36 -28.64 -20.71
CA PRO A 396 1.43 -29.32 -21.99
C PRO A 396 0.87 -28.46 -23.13
N ALA A 397 1.28 -28.77 -24.37
CA ALA A 397 0.73 -28.12 -25.56
C ALA A 397 -0.79 -28.36 -25.64
N GLY A 398 -1.55 -27.37 -26.09
CA GLY A 398 -3.01 -27.48 -26.22
C GLY A 398 -3.82 -27.40 -24.93
N ALA A 399 -3.20 -27.15 -23.76
CA ALA A 399 -3.92 -27.04 -22.48
C ALA A 399 -4.80 -25.77 -22.31
N GLY A 400 -4.97 -24.96 -23.36
CA GLY A 400 -5.81 -23.75 -23.30
C GLY A 400 -5.22 -22.58 -22.51
N LYS A 401 -3.90 -22.53 -22.29
CA LYS A 401 -3.22 -21.46 -21.51
C LYS A 401 -3.51 -20.05 -22.05
N THR A 402 -3.31 -19.84 -23.36
CA THR A 402 -3.60 -18.55 -24.01
C THR A 402 -5.11 -18.24 -23.99
N ALA A 403 -5.96 -19.26 -24.13
CA ALA A 403 -7.41 -19.10 -24.08
C ALA A 403 -7.90 -18.66 -22.68
N LEU A 404 -7.26 -19.14 -21.60
CA LEU A 404 -7.52 -18.72 -20.23
C LEU A 404 -7.23 -17.22 -20.03
N ILE A 405 -6.07 -16.75 -20.51
CA ILE A 405 -5.68 -15.34 -20.41
C ILE A 405 -6.64 -14.46 -21.23
N ASN A 406 -6.97 -14.86 -22.46
CA ASN A 406 -7.90 -14.12 -23.31
C ASN A 406 -9.30 -14.03 -22.70
N LYS A 407 -9.76 -15.09 -22.03
CA LYS A 407 -11.04 -15.09 -21.32
C LYS A 407 -11.03 -14.12 -20.13
N LEU A 408 -9.91 -14.01 -19.41
CA LEU A 408 -9.75 -13.08 -18.29
C LEU A 408 -9.58 -11.61 -18.75
N ALA A 409 -9.08 -11.38 -19.96
CA ALA A 409 -8.90 -10.05 -20.54
C ALA A 409 -10.15 -9.46 -21.21
N LEU A 410 -10.85 -10.27 -22.04
CA LEU A 410 -12.32 -10.24 -22.09
C LEU A 410 -12.82 -10.53 -20.67
N ASP A 411 -14.05 -10.47 -20.25
CA ASP A 411 -14.24 -10.17 -18.82
C ASP A 411 -13.52 -8.82 -18.62
N SER A 412 -12.27 -8.67 -18.11
CA SER A 412 -11.57 -7.39 -17.74
C SER A 412 -11.73 -6.14 -18.60
N GLY A 413 -12.21 -6.23 -19.84
CA GLY A 413 -12.33 -5.12 -20.77
C GLY A 413 -10.95 -4.67 -21.25
N SER A 414 -9.92 -5.47 -20.98
CA SER A 414 -8.54 -5.24 -21.33
C SER A 414 -8.25 -5.80 -22.71
N ARG A 415 -7.33 -5.14 -23.43
CA ARG A 415 -6.84 -5.63 -24.72
C ARG A 415 -5.59 -6.48 -24.49
N VAL A 416 -5.51 -7.62 -25.18
CA VAL A 416 -4.36 -8.52 -25.14
C VAL A 416 -3.51 -8.34 -26.38
N LEU A 417 -2.21 -8.19 -26.18
CA LEU A 417 -1.16 -8.20 -27.20
C LEU A 417 -0.32 -9.46 -27.02
N SER A 418 -0.44 -10.42 -27.94
CA SER A 418 0.42 -11.60 -27.97
C SER A 418 1.70 -11.30 -28.75
N ILE A 419 2.85 -11.55 -28.12
CA ILE A 419 4.18 -11.42 -28.72
C ILE A 419 4.82 -12.81 -28.68
N HIS A 420 4.98 -13.43 -29.84
CA HIS A 420 5.74 -14.66 -29.96
C HIS A 420 7.22 -14.35 -29.82
N MET A 421 7.92 -15.10 -28.98
CA MET A 421 9.36 -14.97 -28.75
C MET A 421 10.13 -16.04 -29.53
N ASP A 422 11.16 -15.62 -30.25
CA ASP A 422 12.12 -16.47 -30.95
C ASP A 422 13.55 -15.92 -30.81
N GLU A 423 14.54 -16.71 -31.21
CA GLU A 423 15.96 -16.34 -31.11
C GLU A 423 16.36 -15.20 -32.06
N GLN A 424 15.51 -14.80 -33.02
CA GLN A 424 15.77 -13.76 -34.01
C GLN A 424 15.14 -12.42 -33.66
N ILE A 425 14.32 -12.34 -32.61
CA ILE A 425 13.70 -11.09 -32.17
C ILE A 425 14.75 -10.14 -31.61
N ASP A 426 14.82 -8.96 -32.22
CA ASP A 426 15.60 -7.84 -31.74
C ASP A 426 14.82 -7.06 -30.69
N GLY A 427 15.45 -6.75 -29.54
CA GLY A 427 14.91 -5.86 -28.52
C GLY A 427 14.45 -4.49 -29.04
N LYS A 428 15.03 -4.00 -30.14
CA LYS A 428 14.57 -2.77 -30.82
C LYS A 428 13.15 -2.88 -31.38
N THR A 429 12.69 -4.08 -31.72
CA THR A 429 11.31 -4.27 -32.20
C THR A 429 10.30 -4.12 -31.07
N LEU A 430 10.69 -4.52 -29.85
CA LEU A 430 9.87 -4.39 -28.66
C LEU A 430 9.82 -2.95 -28.16
N ILE A 431 10.97 -2.28 -28.09
CA ILE A 431 11.09 -0.92 -27.56
C ILE A 431 10.71 0.13 -28.61
N GLY A 432 11.19 -0.02 -29.83
CA GLY A 432 11.07 0.96 -30.91
C GLY A 432 12.41 1.29 -31.57
N SER A 433 12.33 1.95 -32.72
CA SER A 433 13.50 2.47 -33.44
C SER A 433 13.18 3.78 -34.15
N TYR A 434 14.21 4.58 -34.47
CA TYR A 434 14.06 5.70 -35.39
C TYR A 434 13.87 5.18 -36.82
N VAL A 435 12.79 5.61 -37.46
CA VAL A 435 12.48 5.27 -38.85
C VAL A 435 12.58 6.52 -39.73
N CYS A 436 13.10 6.35 -40.94
CA CYS A 436 13.11 7.42 -41.95
C CYS A 436 11.67 7.76 -42.33
N THR A 437 11.38 9.05 -42.42
CA THR A 437 10.11 9.53 -42.97
C THR A 437 10.19 9.68 -44.48
N GLU A 438 9.08 10.08 -45.12
CA GLU A 438 9.04 10.37 -46.56
C GLU A 438 9.90 11.58 -46.93
N GLN A 439 10.27 12.42 -45.96
CA GLN A 439 11.17 13.56 -46.15
C GLN A 439 12.63 13.13 -45.93
N PRO A 440 13.50 13.27 -46.95
CA PRO A 440 14.92 12.97 -46.81
C PRO A 440 15.56 13.78 -45.67
N GLY A 441 16.23 13.10 -44.73
CA GLY A 441 16.91 13.71 -43.59
C GLY A 441 16.07 13.83 -42.32
N GLU A 442 14.78 13.51 -42.36
CA GLU A 442 13.91 13.49 -41.18
C GLU A 442 13.71 12.06 -40.65
N PHE A 443 14.07 11.87 -39.38
CA PHE A 443 13.88 10.61 -38.65
C PHE A 443 12.83 10.82 -37.56
N ARG A 444 11.83 9.94 -37.50
CA ARG A 444 10.85 9.93 -36.41
C ARG A 444 11.05 8.71 -35.52
N TRP A 445 10.88 8.89 -34.22
CA TRP A 445 10.79 7.76 -33.30
C TRP A 445 9.49 7.00 -33.56
N GLN A 446 9.59 5.68 -33.72
CA GLN A 446 8.44 4.80 -33.77
C GLN A 446 8.46 3.86 -32.57
N PRO A 447 7.48 3.93 -31.65
CA PRO A 447 7.43 3.07 -30.50
C PRO A 447 7.16 1.62 -30.92
N GLY A 448 7.88 0.68 -30.31
CA GLY A 448 7.73 -0.75 -30.53
C GLY A 448 6.50 -1.32 -29.85
N SER A 449 6.25 -2.61 -30.07
CA SER A 449 5.03 -3.30 -29.59
C SER A 449 4.89 -3.29 -28.07
N LEU A 450 5.99 -3.50 -27.34
CA LEU A 450 6.01 -3.47 -25.87
C LEU A 450 5.82 -2.04 -25.36
N THR A 451 6.50 -1.06 -25.94
CA THR A 451 6.37 0.35 -25.56
C THR A 451 4.94 0.85 -25.72
N GLN A 452 4.27 0.50 -26.83
CA GLN A 452 2.86 0.83 -27.04
C GLN A 452 1.94 0.16 -26.02
N ALA A 453 2.22 -1.09 -25.64
CA ALA A 453 1.43 -1.79 -24.63
C ALA A 453 1.58 -1.17 -23.23
N VAL A 454 2.80 -0.79 -22.85
CA VAL A 454 3.09 -0.11 -21.58
C VAL A 454 2.38 1.24 -21.50
N LEU A 455 2.43 2.03 -22.58
CA LEU A 455 1.76 3.33 -22.66
C LEU A 455 0.23 3.23 -22.55
N ASN A 456 -0.36 2.28 -23.26
CA ASN A 456 -1.81 2.14 -23.34
C ASN A 456 -2.43 1.25 -22.24
N GLY A 457 -1.61 0.64 -21.39
CA GLY A 457 -2.08 -0.26 -20.34
C GLY A 457 -2.65 -1.58 -20.86
N TYR A 458 -2.08 -2.12 -21.94
CA TYR A 458 -2.52 -3.40 -22.51
C TYR A 458 -1.92 -4.58 -21.76
N TRP A 459 -2.60 -5.72 -21.82
CA TRP A 459 -2.05 -6.98 -21.33
C TRP A 459 -1.13 -7.55 -22.39
N VAL A 460 0.07 -7.94 -22.01
CA VAL A 460 1.05 -8.54 -22.93
C VAL A 460 1.24 -10.00 -22.59
N VAL A 461 1.14 -10.87 -23.59
CA VAL A 461 1.39 -12.31 -23.46
C VAL A 461 2.63 -12.65 -24.28
N PHE A 462 3.71 -13.03 -23.60
CA PHE A 462 4.89 -13.58 -24.23
C PHE A 462 4.74 -15.08 -24.44
N GLU A 463 4.89 -15.55 -25.68
CA GLU A 463 4.87 -16.98 -25.97
C GLU A 463 6.29 -17.49 -26.24
N GLY A 464 6.77 -18.47 -25.46
CA GLY A 464 8.10 -19.02 -25.64
C GLY A 464 9.22 -18.09 -25.14
N ILE A 465 9.02 -17.44 -23.98
CA ILE A 465 10.00 -16.51 -23.41
C ILE A 465 11.36 -17.16 -23.15
N ASP A 466 11.40 -18.49 -23.02
CA ASP A 466 12.62 -19.30 -22.90
C ASP A 466 13.52 -19.27 -24.14
N LYS A 467 12.98 -18.87 -25.30
CA LYS A 467 13.71 -18.75 -26.56
C LYS A 467 14.20 -17.34 -26.85
N ALA A 468 13.84 -16.37 -26.00
CA ALA A 468 14.22 -14.98 -26.23
C ALA A 468 15.73 -14.78 -26.02
N PRO A 469 16.36 -13.87 -26.80
CA PRO A 469 17.76 -13.53 -26.58
C PRO A 469 17.97 -12.71 -25.28
N SER A 470 19.22 -12.65 -24.82
CA SER A 470 19.56 -12.06 -23.50
C SER A 470 19.33 -10.55 -23.41
N ASP A 471 19.38 -9.85 -24.53
CA ASP A 471 19.03 -8.44 -24.65
C ASP A 471 17.54 -8.21 -24.37
N VAL A 472 16.65 -9.04 -24.93
CA VAL A 472 15.21 -9.00 -24.65
C VAL A 472 14.94 -9.27 -23.18
N HIS A 473 15.59 -10.26 -22.57
CA HIS A 473 15.46 -10.51 -21.13
C HIS A 473 15.85 -9.30 -20.27
N SER A 474 16.93 -8.60 -20.65
CA SER A 474 17.41 -7.41 -19.94
C SER A 474 16.41 -6.26 -20.03
N ILE A 475 15.71 -6.14 -21.16
CA ILE A 475 14.64 -5.15 -21.38
C ILE A 475 13.41 -5.46 -20.52
N LEU A 476 13.07 -6.74 -20.37
CA LEU A 476 11.89 -7.16 -19.61
C LEU A 476 12.11 -7.11 -18.09
N LEU A 477 13.35 -7.23 -17.61
CA LEU A 477 13.66 -7.35 -16.18
C LEU A 477 13.08 -6.21 -15.32
N PRO A 478 13.22 -4.92 -15.66
CA PRO A 478 12.62 -3.83 -14.87
C PRO A 478 11.09 -3.94 -14.74
N LEU A 479 10.42 -4.38 -15.81
CA LEU A 479 8.96 -4.58 -15.80
C LEU A 479 8.56 -5.78 -14.93
N LEU A 480 9.38 -6.83 -14.90
CA LEU A 480 9.18 -8.00 -14.04
C LEU A 480 9.42 -7.69 -12.55
N GLU A 481 10.34 -6.76 -12.25
CA GLU A 481 10.62 -6.28 -10.89
C GLU A 481 9.55 -5.30 -10.36
N GLY A 482 8.61 -4.89 -11.20
CA GLY A 482 7.54 -3.95 -10.85
C GLY A 482 8.01 -2.50 -10.83
N ALA A 483 8.83 -2.09 -11.79
CA ALA A 483 9.17 -0.69 -12.00
C ALA A 483 7.93 0.13 -12.42
N SER A 484 7.78 1.33 -11.85
CA SER A 484 6.75 2.31 -12.24
C SER A 484 7.05 3.00 -13.58
N SER A 485 8.29 2.89 -14.04
CA SER A 485 8.76 3.49 -15.29
C SER A 485 9.53 2.49 -16.16
N PHE A 486 9.40 2.65 -17.47
CA PHE A 486 10.02 1.84 -18.51
C PHE A 486 10.90 2.71 -19.39
N LEU A 487 12.20 2.43 -19.43
CA LEU A 487 13.15 3.21 -20.22
C LEU A 487 13.01 2.86 -21.71
N THR A 488 12.75 3.87 -22.53
CA THR A 488 12.81 3.74 -23.98
C THR A 488 14.24 3.80 -24.49
N GLY A 489 14.48 3.20 -25.66
CA GLY A 489 15.79 3.17 -26.32
C GLY A 489 16.33 4.55 -26.72
N HIS A 490 15.59 5.64 -26.48
CA HIS A 490 15.97 7.02 -26.78
C HIS A 490 16.06 7.92 -25.55
N GLY A 491 16.13 7.33 -24.35
CA GLY A 491 16.45 8.03 -23.11
C GLY A 491 15.25 8.66 -22.40
N GLU A 492 14.04 8.44 -22.89
CA GLU A 492 12.80 8.83 -22.20
C GLU A 492 12.29 7.67 -21.35
N ALA A 493 12.00 7.92 -20.07
CA ALA A 493 11.35 6.95 -19.20
C ALA A 493 9.84 7.16 -19.23
N ILE A 494 9.11 6.15 -19.71
CA ILE A 494 7.66 6.17 -19.81
C ILE A 494 7.05 5.59 -18.53
N ARG A 495 6.01 6.22 -17.99
CA ARG A 495 5.25 5.65 -16.87
C ARG A 495 4.44 4.44 -17.31
N VAL A 496 4.54 3.35 -16.57
CA VAL A 496 3.74 2.14 -16.81
C VAL A 496 2.28 2.43 -16.45
N ALA A 497 1.37 2.25 -17.40
CA ALA A 497 -0.05 2.49 -17.18
C ALA A 497 -0.64 1.49 -16.17
N GLU A 498 -1.59 1.93 -15.34
CA GLU A 498 -2.11 1.13 -14.22
C GLU A 498 -2.78 -0.20 -14.64
N GLY A 499 -3.30 -0.29 -15.87
CA GLY A 499 -3.94 -1.48 -16.42
C GLY A 499 -2.98 -2.46 -17.13
N PHE A 500 -1.70 -2.10 -17.25
CA PHE A 500 -0.68 -2.94 -17.87
C PHE A 500 -0.45 -4.22 -17.06
N GLN A 501 -0.38 -5.36 -17.74
CA GLN A 501 -0.11 -6.65 -17.10
C GLN A 501 0.75 -7.53 -17.99
N LEU A 502 1.68 -8.27 -17.38
CA LEU A 502 2.56 -9.22 -18.06
C LEU A 502 2.15 -10.66 -17.82
N PHE A 503 2.07 -11.42 -18.91
CA PHE A 503 1.90 -12.86 -18.90
C PHE A 503 2.96 -13.52 -19.77
N SER A 504 3.30 -14.75 -19.43
CA SER A 504 4.10 -15.63 -20.28
C SER A 504 3.47 -17.01 -20.34
N THR A 505 3.56 -17.66 -21.50
CA THR A 505 3.14 -19.06 -21.66
C THR A 505 4.29 -19.91 -22.18
N ASN A 506 4.58 -21.00 -21.45
CA ASN A 506 5.59 -21.98 -21.86
C ASN A 506 5.00 -23.39 -21.98
N ILE A 507 5.53 -24.13 -22.94
CA ILE A 507 5.14 -25.53 -23.20
C ILE A 507 6.13 -26.43 -22.47
N LYS A 508 5.63 -27.27 -21.55
CA LYS A 508 6.45 -28.32 -20.93
C LYS A 508 6.51 -29.50 -21.88
N PHE A 509 7.65 -29.70 -22.54
CA PHE A 509 7.94 -30.98 -23.20
C PHE A 509 8.20 -32.03 -22.12
N LYS A 510 7.57 -33.20 -22.22
CA LYS A 510 7.99 -34.36 -21.42
C LYS A 510 9.39 -34.74 -21.92
N ALA A 511 10.38 -34.63 -21.04
CA ALA A 511 11.68 -35.25 -21.22
C ALA A 511 11.55 -36.78 -21.20
#